data_AF-A0A914XPB9-F1
#
_entry.id   AF-A0A914XPB9-F1
#
_cell.length_a   1.000
_cell.length_b   1.000
_cell.length_c   1.000
_cell.angle_alpha   90.00
_cell.angle_beta   90.00
_cell.angle_gamma   90.00
#
_symmetry.space_group_name_H-M   'P 1'
#
loop_
_entity.id
_entity.type
_entity.pdbx_description
1 polymer ?
#
loop_
_entity_poly.entity_id
_entity_poly.type
_entity_poly.pdbx_seq_one_letter_code
_entity_poly.pdbx_strand_id
1 'polypeptide(L)'
;MVPYEHYNGEGVLALNKLNLQFLTLHDYLLRNFTLFQMESTYEIRKDLEDSILRMKPWLHENGRDVVWGGWARMSQPIINFTIVEVSKPNIGEKCPSSVRADITIHLGKRADIRHEWEGLRKHDVCFLVTCRPTKAVGTKYDVRLPFKEQFEVAYVRGCEVEGMLDGQGRIIEEFGTEPRPMVPGDARSFRVWLDTNQYRLDMEKHVATQNEDLYETFNLLVRRDAKSNNFKAVLDTMRQLLNTECVVPDWLHDLILGYGEPDAAQYAKMPNTVASMDFNDTFVDYQNLLSAFPDHKVVPTVNDPELLVPPFRLTFKELEPQHGVDPEKRDKSIVVEPHVIPSRGPYPYSEPKKNTIRFTPAQVEAIKSGMEPGLTMVVGPPGTGKTDVAVQIISNIYHNWPEQRTLIVTHSNQALNQLFEKIMHLDIDERHLLRLGHGEEALETTKDFSRYGRVNYVLAQRLELLNEVERLQQSLGVVGDVAYTCETAQHFFLYQVYARWEEFEQATKKKQNTPTPSVESVAINFPFAGYFDNAPQPLFK
;
A
#
# COMPACT_ATOMS: atom_id res chain seq x y z
N MET A 1 27.24 20.80 -4.98
CA MET A 1 26.69 19.44 -4.77
C MET A 1 25.26 19.33 -5.27
N VAL A 2 24.38 20.30 -4.98
CA VAL A 2 23.07 20.37 -5.64
C VAL A 2 23.22 21.16 -6.95
N PRO A 3 23.10 20.54 -8.14
CA PRO A 3 23.21 21.24 -9.41
C PRO A 3 22.04 22.23 -9.59
N TYR A 4 22.28 23.33 -10.29
CA TYR A 4 21.20 24.17 -10.79
C TYR A 4 20.52 23.48 -11.97
N GLU A 5 19.27 23.87 -12.26
CA GLU A 5 18.49 23.41 -13.43
C GLU A 5 19.26 23.55 -14.76
N HIS A 6 20.21 24.49 -14.81
CA HIS A 6 21.00 24.85 -15.98
C HIS A 6 22.34 24.11 -16.07
N TYR A 7 22.43 22.89 -15.52
CA TYR A 7 23.63 22.07 -15.66
C TYR A 7 23.80 21.59 -17.10
N ASN A 8 24.88 22.03 -17.76
CA ASN A 8 25.12 21.79 -19.19
C ASN A 8 25.81 20.45 -19.51
N GLY A 9 26.13 19.63 -18.50
CA GLY A 9 26.75 18.32 -18.70
C GLY A 9 28.26 18.31 -18.95
N GLU A 10 28.91 19.48 -19.06
CA GLU A 10 30.34 19.56 -19.39
C GLU A 10 31.26 19.27 -18.20
N GLY A 11 30.79 19.52 -16.97
CA GLY A 11 31.52 19.23 -15.74
C GLY A 11 31.35 17.79 -15.25
N VAL A 12 32.01 17.44 -14.14
CA VAL A 12 31.68 16.25 -13.36
C VAL A 12 31.01 16.71 -12.07
N LEU A 13 29.90 16.07 -11.71
CA LEU A 13 29.25 16.26 -10.42
C LEU A 13 29.69 15.14 -9.47
N ALA A 14 29.88 15.49 -8.19
CA ALA A 14 30.10 14.53 -7.11
C ALA A 14 28.78 13.83 -6.74
N LEU A 15 28.20 13.10 -7.70
CA LEU A 15 26.94 12.37 -7.58
C LEU A 15 27.20 10.88 -7.84
N ASN A 16 26.50 10.04 -7.09
CA ASN A 16 26.45 8.62 -7.36
C ASN A 16 25.76 8.37 -8.71
N LYS A 17 26.18 7.34 -9.43
CA LYS A 17 25.57 6.96 -10.72
C LYS A 17 24.75 5.69 -10.53
N LEU A 18 23.52 5.71 -11.04
CA LEU A 18 22.69 4.53 -11.21
C LEU A 18 22.93 3.98 -12.62
N ASN A 19 23.38 2.74 -12.69
CA ASN A 19 23.57 2.02 -13.94
C ASN A 19 23.04 0.58 -13.72
N LEU A 20 23.58 -0.40 -14.44
CA LEU A 20 23.13 -1.78 -14.35
C LEU A 20 23.59 -2.51 -13.09
N GLN A 21 24.78 -2.18 -12.55
CA GLN A 21 25.43 -3.00 -11.50
C GLN A 21 25.77 -2.22 -10.23
N PHE A 22 25.68 -2.93 -9.09
CA PHE A 22 25.97 -2.42 -7.75
C PHE A 22 26.76 -3.44 -6.95
N LEU A 23 27.76 -3.00 -6.16
CA LEU A 23 28.69 -3.92 -5.50
C LEU A 23 28.01 -4.83 -4.46
N THR A 24 27.08 -4.25 -3.71
CA THR A 24 26.31 -4.91 -2.65
C THR A 24 24.96 -4.21 -2.49
N LEU A 25 24.03 -4.83 -1.76
CA LEU A 25 22.77 -4.16 -1.39
C LEU A 25 23.01 -2.87 -0.60
N HIS A 26 24.06 -2.84 0.23
CA HIS A 26 24.47 -1.62 0.95
C HIS A 26 24.88 -0.50 -0.02
N ASP A 27 25.69 -0.82 -1.03
CA ASP A 27 26.09 0.14 -2.08
C ASP A 27 24.87 0.65 -2.85
N TYR A 28 23.99 -0.26 -3.31
CA TYR A 28 22.74 0.10 -3.98
C TYR A 28 21.89 1.06 -3.14
N LEU A 29 21.60 0.72 -1.89
CA LEU A 29 20.78 1.53 -0.99
C LEU A 29 21.43 2.87 -0.67
N LEU A 30 22.73 2.91 -0.42
CA LEU A 30 23.44 4.16 -0.09
C LEU A 30 23.49 5.13 -1.28
N ARG A 31 23.66 4.62 -2.51
CA ARG A 31 23.61 5.44 -3.72
C ARG A 31 22.24 6.07 -3.91
N ASN A 32 21.18 5.26 -3.78
CA ASN A 32 19.80 5.72 -3.87
C ASN A 32 19.48 6.73 -2.76
N PHE A 33 19.88 6.46 -1.51
CA PHE A 33 19.72 7.38 -0.38
C PHE A 33 20.33 8.75 -0.66
N THR A 34 21.58 8.77 -1.13
CA THR A 34 22.30 10.01 -1.40
C THR A 34 21.66 10.80 -2.55
N LEU A 35 21.29 10.11 -3.63
CA LEU A 35 20.66 10.75 -4.79
C LEU A 35 19.30 11.34 -4.44
N PHE A 36 18.46 10.55 -3.74
CA PHE A 36 17.15 10.98 -3.31
C PHE A 36 17.24 12.17 -2.33
N GLN A 37 18.19 12.13 -1.39
CA GLN A 37 18.47 13.26 -0.49
C GLN A 37 18.82 14.54 -1.27
N MET A 38 19.69 14.43 -2.27
CA MET A 38 20.15 15.59 -3.04
C MET A 38 19.06 16.16 -3.95
N GLU A 39 18.26 15.31 -4.58
CA GLU A 39 17.12 15.72 -5.41
C GLU A 39 16.04 16.39 -4.56
N SER A 40 15.65 15.80 -3.43
CA SER A 40 14.74 16.43 -2.48
C SER A 40 15.27 17.77 -1.93
N THR A 41 16.58 17.88 -1.70
CA THR A 41 17.21 19.14 -1.26
C THR A 41 17.06 20.24 -2.31
N TYR A 42 17.11 19.90 -3.60
CA TYR A 42 16.89 20.85 -4.68
C TYR A 42 15.46 21.41 -4.68
N GLU A 43 14.46 20.54 -4.50
CA GLU A 43 13.06 20.97 -4.38
C GLU A 43 12.83 21.86 -3.16
N ILE A 44 13.35 21.43 -1.99
CA ILE A 44 13.27 22.21 -0.75
C ILE A 44 13.87 23.60 -0.95
N ARG A 45 15.02 23.68 -1.64
CA ARG A 45 15.63 24.96 -1.95
C ARG A 45 14.70 25.87 -2.75
N LYS A 46 14.04 25.36 -3.80
CA LYS A 46 13.09 26.16 -4.59
C LYS A 46 11.92 26.66 -3.75
N ASP A 47 11.35 25.78 -2.91
CA ASP A 47 10.23 26.11 -2.04
C ASP A 47 10.60 27.21 -1.03
N LEU A 48 11.82 27.14 -0.47
CA LEU A 48 12.36 28.16 0.43
C LEU A 48 12.61 29.48 -0.30
N GLU A 49 13.23 29.45 -1.49
CA GLU A 49 13.52 30.65 -2.27
C GLU A 49 12.22 31.40 -2.67
N ASP A 50 11.19 30.68 -3.15
CA ASP A 50 9.88 31.27 -3.48
C ASP A 50 9.17 31.82 -2.22
N SER A 51 9.17 31.06 -1.13
CA SER A 51 8.53 31.49 0.13
C SER A 51 9.17 32.76 0.70
N ILE A 52 10.50 32.82 0.74
CA ILE A 52 11.24 33.98 1.29
C ILE A 52 11.08 35.21 0.39
N LEU A 53 11.14 35.02 -0.93
CA LEU A 53 10.91 36.08 -1.92
C LEU A 53 9.53 36.72 -1.74
N ARG A 54 8.48 35.93 -1.52
CA ARG A 54 7.11 36.41 -1.29
C ARG A 54 6.93 37.13 0.04
N MET A 55 7.60 36.65 1.08
CA MET A 55 7.56 37.25 2.41
C MET A 55 8.24 38.62 2.48
N LYS A 56 9.17 38.92 1.57
CA LYS A 56 9.88 40.21 1.46
C LYS A 56 10.47 40.69 2.81
N PRO A 57 11.46 39.98 3.36
CA PRO A 57 12.11 40.37 4.61
C PRO A 57 12.89 41.68 4.44
N TRP A 58 12.52 42.72 5.17
CA TRP A 58 13.23 44.00 5.21
C TRP A 58 13.82 44.27 6.60
N LEU A 59 14.90 45.05 6.63
CA LEU A 59 15.54 45.49 7.85
C LEU A 59 14.68 46.57 8.53
N HIS A 60 14.28 46.30 9.77
CA HIS A 60 13.59 47.29 10.61
C HIS A 60 14.52 48.46 10.96
N GLU A 61 13.95 49.62 11.30
CA GLU A 61 14.71 50.84 11.62
C GLU A 61 15.63 50.68 12.84
N ASN A 62 15.32 49.74 13.75
CA ASN A 62 16.20 49.41 14.89
C ASN A 62 17.45 48.60 14.50
N GLY A 63 17.58 48.22 13.23
CA GLY A 63 18.76 47.54 12.68
C GLY A 63 18.94 46.09 13.11
N ARG A 64 17.95 45.48 13.80
CA ARG A 64 18.03 44.09 14.27
C ARG A 64 16.83 43.25 13.87
N ASP A 65 15.64 43.83 13.85
CA ASP A 65 14.42 43.07 13.61
C ASP A 65 14.07 42.98 12.14
N VAL A 66 13.30 41.95 11.80
CA VAL A 66 12.78 41.70 10.45
C VAL A 66 11.38 42.28 10.33
N VAL A 67 11.17 43.12 9.32
CA VAL A 67 9.85 43.53 8.86
C VAL A 67 9.46 42.68 7.67
N TRP A 68 8.38 41.91 7.79
CA TRP A 68 7.83 41.14 6.70
C TRP A 68 6.92 42.03 5.84
N GLY A 69 7.42 42.45 4.67
CA GLY A 69 6.70 43.33 3.75
C GLY A 69 5.68 42.62 2.85
N GLY A 70 5.64 41.30 2.89
CA GLY A 70 4.75 40.46 2.10
C GLY A 70 4.17 39.30 2.90
N TRP A 71 3.50 38.40 2.19
CA TRP A 71 2.90 37.19 2.76
C TRP A 71 3.11 36.02 1.80
N ALA A 72 3.20 34.81 2.33
CA ALA A 72 3.17 33.60 1.54
C ALA A 72 2.19 32.59 2.14
N ARG A 73 1.58 31.76 1.29
CA ARG A 73 0.65 30.70 1.72
C ARG A 73 1.36 29.60 2.54
N MET A 74 2.62 29.32 2.18
CA MET A 74 3.43 28.22 2.70
C MET A 74 4.38 28.64 3.82
N SER A 75 4.43 29.92 4.20
CA SER A 75 5.29 30.37 5.30
C SER A 75 4.58 31.34 6.24
N GLN A 76 4.97 31.31 7.51
CA GLN A 76 4.47 32.19 8.55
C GLN A 76 5.61 32.68 9.44
N PRO A 77 5.60 33.95 9.87
CA PRO A 77 6.53 34.44 10.89
C PRO A 77 6.38 33.64 12.19
N ILE A 78 7.52 33.30 12.79
CA ILE A 78 7.56 32.66 14.11
C ILE A 78 7.39 33.75 15.17
N ILE A 79 6.42 33.57 16.06
CA ILE A 79 6.24 34.42 17.25
C ILE A 79 7.18 33.96 18.36
N ASN A 80 7.20 32.66 18.60
CA ASN A 80 8.01 32.05 19.64
C ASN A 80 8.52 30.68 19.19
N PHE A 81 9.75 30.36 19.56
CA PHE A 81 10.35 29.06 19.40
C PHE A 81 11.03 28.69 20.71
N THR A 82 10.77 27.50 21.24
CA THR A 82 11.39 27.06 22.49
C THR A 82 11.64 25.56 22.46
N ILE A 83 12.86 25.15 22.78
CA ILE A 83 13.17 23.73 23.01
C ILE A 83 12.56 23.33 24.34
N VAL A 84 11.68 22.33 24.33
CA VAL A 84 10.93 21.89 25.51
C VAL A 84 11.48 20.61 26.12
N GLU A 85 12.13 19.77 25.31
CA GLU A 85 12.66 18.49 25.78
C GLU A 85 13.96 18.15 25.04
N VAL A 86 14.98 17.78 25.79
CA VAL A 86 16.19 17.13 25.28
C VAL A 86 16.41 15.86 26.09
N SER A 87 16.10 14.72 25.49
CA SER A 87 16.20 13.42 26.14
C SER A 87 17.64 12.89 26.12
N LYS A 88 18.00 12.06 27.11
CA LYS A 88 19.35 11.48 27.22
C LYS A 88 19.66 10.58 26.02
N PRO A 89 20.92 10.54 25.54
CA PRO A 89 21.35 9.58 24.51
C PRO A 89 21.05 8.13 24.90
N ASN A 90 20.74 7.30 23.90
CA ASN A 90 20.72 5.86 24.10
C ASN A 90 22.13 5.33 24.36
N ILE A 91 22.24 4.12 24.93
CA ILE A 91 23.53 3.50 25.19
C ILE A 91 24.29 3.29 23.87
N GLY A 92 25.50 3.83 23.78
CA GLY A 92 26.36 3.75 22.59
C GLY A 92 26.16 4.90 21.58
N GLU A 93 25.08 5.65 21.68
CA GLU A 93 24.82 6.82 20.84
C GLU A 93 25.40 8.09 21.47
N LYS A 94 25.86 9.01 20.63
CA LYS A 94 26.36 10.33 21.07
C LYS A 94 25.29 11.41 21.02
N CYS A 95 24.30 11.24 20.15
CA CYS A 95 23.19 12.17 19.99
C CYS A 95 22.08 11.91 21.02
N PRO A 96 21.31 12.93 21.40
CA PRO A 96 20.13 12.74 22.24
C PRO A 96 19.13 11.78 21.56
N SER A 97 18.36 11.03 22.35
CA SER A 97 17.35 10.10 21.81
C SER A 97 16.12 10.83 21.25
N SER A 98 15.83 12.03 21.74
CA SER A 98 14.76 12.89 21.23
C SER A 98 15.05 14.35 21.55
N VAL A 99 14.66 15.25 20.64
CA VAL A 99 14.67 16.69 20.86
C VAL A 99 13.32 17.23 20.39
N ARG A 100 12.60 17.90 21.29
CA ARG A 100 11.30 18.51 20.99
C ARG A 100 11.34 20.01 21.17
N ALA A 101 10.62 20.71 20.31
CA ALA A 101 10.43 22.15 20.42
C ALA A 101 8.97 22.53 20.18
N ASP A 102 8.53 23.61 20.83
CA ASP A 102 7.23 24.23 20.60
C ASP A 102 7.44 25.48 19.74
N ILE A 103 6.66 25.58 18.66
CA ILE A 103 6.69 26.69 17.70
C ILE A 103 5.33 27.36 17.71
N THR A 104 5.29 28.68 17.95
CA THR A 104 4.08 29.48 17.88
C THR A 104 4.10 30.37 16.65
N ILE A 105 3.04 30.31 15.83
CA ILE A 105 2.82 31.16 14.65
C ILE A 105 1.52 31.92 14.77
N HIS A 106 1.42 33.04 14.05
CA HIS A 106 0.18 33.81 13.93
C HIS A 106 -0.50 33.49 12.59
N LEU A 107 -1.75 33.05 12.62
CA LEU A 107 -2.53 32.81 11.41
C LEU A 107 -3.43 34.01 11.13
N GLY A 108 -3.33 34.54 9.90
CA GLY A 108 -4.18 35.64 9.45
C GLY A 108 -5.67 35.26 9.34
N LYS A 109 -6.51 36.25 9.07
CA LYS A 109 -7.98 36.11 9.00
C LYS A 109 -8.49 35.31 7.79
N ARG A 110 -7.63 34.96 6.83
CA ARG A 110 -8.03 34.25 5.61
C ARG A 110 -8.26 32.76 5.92
N ALA A 111 -9.52 32.35 5.83
CA ALA A 111 -9.98 31.04 6.34
C ALA A 111 -9.36 29.83 5.61
N ASP A 112 -9.12 29.94 4.30
CA ASP A 112 -8.49 28.88 3.49
C ASP A 112 -7.05 28.59 3.96
N ILE A 113 -6.22 29.62 4.11
CA ILE A 113 -4.84 29.49 4.61
C ILE A 113 -4.86 28.99 6.05
N ARG A 114 -5.77 29.51 6.89
CA ARG A 114 -5.90 29.05 8.27
C ARG A 114 -6.19 27.56 8.34
N HIS A 115 -7.16 27.08 7.55
CA HIS A 115 -7.52 25.67 7.50
C HIS A 115 -6.36 24.78 7.02
N GLU A 116 -5.56 25.25 6.06
CA GLU A 116 -4.38 24.52 5.61
C GLU A 116 -3.29 24.39 6.69
N TRP A 117 -3.05 25.45 7.47
CA TRP A 117 -2.07 25.41 8.55
C TRP A 117 -2.57 24.62 9.76
N GLU A 118 -3.85 24.70 10.09
CA GLU A 118 -4.50 23.84 11.10
C GLU A 118 -4.63 22.38 10.62
N GLY A 119 -4.46 22.15 9.32
CA GLY A 119 -4.47 20.85 8.68
C GLY A 119 -3.14 20.10 8.73
N LEU A 120 -2.07 20.69 9.29
CA LEU A 120 -0.79 20.00 9.50
C LEU A 120 -0.97 18.77 10.39
N ARG A 121 -0.46 17.64 9.92
CA ARG A 121 -0.61 16.31 10.54
C ARG A 121 0.67 15.86 11.20
N LYS A 122 0.57 14.82 12.01
CA LYS A 122 1.75 14.16 12.56
C LYS A 122 2.63 13.68 11.40
N HIS A 123 3.95 13.84 11.54
CA HIS A 123 4.97 13.50 10.55
C HIS A 123 5.11 14.47 9.36
N ASP A 124 4.30 15.55 9.29
CA ASP A 124 4.54 16.59 8.30
C ASP A 124 5.87 17.30 8.58
N VAL A 125 6.71 17.45 7.54
CA VAL A 125 8.01 18.11 7.68
C VAL A 125 7.88 19.61 7.40
N CYS A 126 8.42 20.42 8.30
CA CYS A 126 8.53 21.86 8.16
C CYS A 126 9.99 22.31 8.23
N PHE A 127 10.25 23.56 7.84
CA PHE A 127 11.57 24.16 7.85
C PHE A 127 11.57 25.44 8.68
N LEU A 128 12.49 25.49 9.64
CA LEU A 128 12.81 26.62 10.47
C LEU A 128 13.89 27.45 9.77
N VAL A 129 13.63 28.73 9.57
CA VAL A 129 14.51 29.63 8.84
C VAL A 129 14.85 30.85 9.68
N THR A 130 16.11 31.26 9.64
CA THR A 130 16.60 32.54 10.18
C THR A 130 16.97 33.47 9.04
N CYS A 131 16.16 34.49 8.80
CA CYS A 131 16.45 35.55 7.83
C CYS A 131 17.04 36.78 8.55
N ARG A 132 18.12 37.35 7.99
CA ARG A 132 18.77 38.59 8.46
C ARG A 132 18.78 39.61 7.34
N PRO A 133 17.69 40.35 7.11
CA PRO A 133 17.59 41.24 5.97
C PRO A 133 18.62 42.37 6.06
N THR A 134 19.24 42.70 4.92
CA THR A 134 20.16 43.84 4.79
C THR A 134 19.55 45.00 4.02
N LYS A 135 18.38 44.80 3.40
CA LYS A 135 17.70 45.78 2.56
C LYS A 135 16.68 46.57 3.37
N ALA A 136 16.61 47.88 3.15
CA ALA A 136 15.65 48.76 3.81
C ALA A 136 14.20 48.45 3.38
N VAL A 137 13.25 48.84 4.25
CA VAL A 137 11.81 48.73 4.00
C VAL A 137 11.45 49.38 2.66
N GLY A 138 10.64 48.68 1.85
CA GLY A 138 10.20 49.13 0.53
C GLY A 138 11.12 48.72 -0.63
N THR A 139 12.28 48.10 -0.37
CA THR A 139 13.16 47.60 -1.43
C THR A 139 12.46 46.50 -2.24
N LYS A 140 12.48 46.62 -3.58
CA LYS A 140 11.92 45.61 -4.48
C LYS A 140 12.96 44.52 -4.75
N TYR A 141 12.52 43.26 -4.64
CA TYR A 141 13.31 42.08 -5.00
C TYR A 141 13.03 41.67 -6.45
N ASP A 142 14.05 41.19 -7.15
CA ASP A 142 13.98 40.74 -8.54
C ASP A 142 14.31 39.23 -8.63
N VAL A 143 13.39 38.44 -9.17
CA VAL A 143 13.53 36.98 -9.30
C VAL A 143 14.70 36.58 -10.21
N ARG A 144 15.12 37.47 -11.11
CA ARG A 144 16.20 37.22 -12.07
C ARG A 144 17.59 37.36 -11.45
N LEU A 145 17.69 38.06 -10.32
CA LEU A 145 18.97 38.24 -9.63
C LEU A 145 19.24 37.06 -8.70
N PRO A 146 20.51 36.70 -8.46
CA PRO A 146 20.86 35.59 -7.58
C PRO A 146 20.26 35.76 -6.18
N PHE A 147 19.58 34.71 -5.68
CA PHE A 147 18.91 34.73 -4.37
C PHE A 147 19.84 35.18 -3.24
N LYS A 148 21.08 34.67 -3.20
CA LYS A 148 22.06 34.98 -2.15
C LYS A 148 22.54 36.44 -2.12
N GLU A 149 22.39 37.19 -3.22
CA GLU A 149 22.75 38.61 -3.26
C GLU A 149 21.64 39.51 -2.71
N GLN A 150 20.42 38.97 -2.67
CA GLN A 150 19.22 39.69 -2.26
C GLN A 150 18.78 39.35 -0.84
N PHE A 151 18.98 38.09 -0.44
CA PHE A 151 18.52 37.55 0.83
C PHE A 151 19.68 36.94 1.60
N GLU A 152 19.82 37.34 2.86
CA GLU A 152 20.75 36.74 3.79
C GLU A 152 19.98 35.78 4.71
N VAL A 153 20.07 34.50 4.37
CA VAL A 153 19.54 33.40 5.17
C VAL A 153 20.69 32.83 5.98
N ALA A 154 20.67 33.06 7.30
CA ALA A 154 21.73 32.61 8.19
C ALA A 154 21.65 31.11 8.46
N TYR A 155 20.44 30.61 8.76
CA TYR A 155 20.22 29.21 9.14
C TYR A 155 18.93 28.65 8.55
N VAL A 156 18.97 27.36 8.22
CA VAL A 156 17.81 26.54 7.86
C VAL A 156 17.91 25.22 8.63
N ARG A 157 16.84 24.79 9.29
CA ARG A 157 16.73 23.48 9.95
C ARG A 157 15.41 22.82 9.61
N GLY A 158 15.41 21.51 9.46
CA GLY A 158 14.19 20.72 9.33
C GLY A 158 13.61 20.40 10.70
N CYS A 159 12.29 20.31 10.77
CA CYS A 159 11.55 19.79 11.91
C CYS A 159 10.35 18.95 11.43
N GLU A 160 9.88 18.05 12.27
CA GLU A 160 8.77 17.15 11.97
C GLU A 160 7.64 17.38 12.98
N VAL A 161 6.42 17.58 12.49
CA VAL A 161 5.27 17.88 13.35
C VAL A 161 4.92 16.65 14.19
N GLU A 162 4.90 16.82 15.51
CA GLU A 162 4.31 15.85 16.43
C GLU A 162 2.80 16.09 16.55
N GLY A 163 2.38 17.36 16.61
CA GLY A 163 0.98 17.76 16.55
C GLY A 163 0.74 19.20 17.00
N MET A 164 -0.49 19.69 16.80
CA MET A 164 -0.93 21.01 17.25
C MET A 164 -1.28 20.97 18.74
N LEU A 165 -0.95 22.03 19.48
CA LEU A 165 -1.21 22.14 20.91
C LEU A 165 -2.57 22.80 21.18
N ASP A 166 -3.27 22.31 22.20
CA ASP A 166 -4.45 22.95 22.77
C ASP A 166 -4.07 24.12 23.72
N GLY A 167 -5.07 24.83 24.24
CA GLY A 167 -4.86 25.92 25.20
C GLY A 167 -4.24 25.49 26.55
N GLN A 168 -4.10 24.19 26.79
CA GLN A 168 -3.47 23.60 27.98
C GLN A 168 -2.08 23.02 27.68
N GLY A 169 -1.56 23.20 26.46
CA GLY A 169 -0.24 22.69 26.05
C GLY A 169 -0.19 21.18 25.79
N ARG A 170 -1.36 20.54 25.60
CA ARG A 170 -1.46 19.12 25.23
C ARG A 170 -1.62 18.99 23.72
N ILE A 171 -1.09 17.91 23.17
CA ILE A 171 -1.22 17.62 21.73
C ILE A 171 -2.68 17.25 21.44
N ILE A 172 -3.26 17.89 20.43
CA ILE A 172 -4.57 17.57 19.89
C ILE A 172 -4.43 16.30 19.05
N GLU A 173 -5.14 15.23 19.44
CA GLU A 173 -5.08 13.97 18.71
C GLU A 173 -5.68 14.09 17.31
N GLU A 174 -4.95 13.57 16.31
CA GLU A 174 -5.33 13.63 14.90
C GLU A 174 -6.60 12.81 14.58
N PHE A 175 -6.83 11.73 15.34
CA PHE A 175 -7.93 10.77 15.19
C PHE A 175 -8.92 10.80 16.38
N GLY A 176 -8.98 11.93 17.10
CA GLY A 176 -9.91 12.13 18.21
C GLY A 176 -11.37 12.32 17.75
N THR A 177 -12.26 12.56 18.72
CA THR A 177 -13.69 12.85 18.47
C THR A 177 -13.87 14.00 17.47
N GLU A 178 -14.64 13.77 16.41
CA GLU A 178 -15.17 14.85 15.58
C GLU A 178 -16.28 15.60 16.34
N PRO A 179 -16.30 16.94 16.32
CA PRO A 179 -15.41 17.85 15.60
C PRO A 179 -14.10 18.15 16.35
N ARG A 180 -13.02 18.43 15.59
CA ARG A 180 -11.74 18.87 16.16
C ARG A 180 -11.93 20.08 17.09
N PRO A 181 -11.25 20.12 18.25
CA PRO A 181 -11.39 21.20 19.20
C PRO A 181 -10.99 22.55 18.58
N MET A 182 -11.89 23.53 18.66
CA MET A 182 -11.65 24.86 18.10
C MET A 182 -10.74 25.66 19.04
N VAL A 183 -9.49 25.90 18.61
CA VAL A 183 -8.54 26.69 19.38
C VAL A 183 -8.88 28.19 19.25
N PRO A 184 -9.14 28.91 20.35
CA PRO A 184 -9.50 30.32 20.32
C PRO A 184 -8.33 31.20 19.87
N GLY A 185 -8.63 32.36 19.30
CA GLY A 185 -7.63 33.33 18.85
C GLY A 185 -6.92 32.93 17.54
N ASP A 186 -5.90 33.71 17.19
CA ASP A 186 -5.19 33.61 15.91
C ASP A 186 -3.78 33.00 16.04
N ALA A 187 -3.31 32.77 17.27
CA ALA A 187 -2.06 32.07 17.51
C ALA A 187 -2.28 30.54 17.44
N ARG A 188 -1.34 29.83 16.82
CA ARG A 188 -1.28 28.36 16.84
C ARG A 188 0.09 27.92 17.28
N SER A 189 0.13 26.95 18.18
CA SER A 189 1.36 26.33 18.65
C SER A 189 1.44 24.90 18.17
N PHE A 190 2.60 24.50 17.67
CA PHE A 190 2.88 23.15 17.20
C PHE A 190 4.06 22.59 17.97
N ARG A 191 3.94 21.36 18.45
CA ARG A 191 5.08 20.60 18.94
C ARG A 191 5.73 19.88 17.78
N VAL A 192 7.06 19.96 17.69
CA VAL A 192 7.86 19.35 16.64
C VAL A 192 9.03 18.56 17.19
N TRP A 193 9.44 17.53 16.46
CA TRP A 193 10.73 16.88 16.61
C TRP A 193 11.80 17.57 15.78
N LEU A 194 12.99 17.71 16.35
CA LEU A 194 14.18 18.18 15.66
C LEU A 194 15.12 17.00 15.39
N ASP A 195 15.93 17.09 14.32
CA ASP A 195 16.96 16.09 14.05
C ASP A 195 17.99 16.07 15.17
N THR A 196 18.13 14.93 15.84
CA THR A 196 18.96 14.77 17.02
C THR A 196 20.46 14.82 16.72
N ASN A 197 20.86 14.35 15.53
CA ASN A 197 22.25 14.42 15.09
C ASN A 197 22.64 15.86 14.77
N GLN A 198 21.77 16.58 14.07
CA GLN A 198 21.95 17.98 13.74
C GLN A 198 21.99 18.83 15.01
N TYR A 199 21.08 18.59 15.97
CA TYR A 199 21.08 19.27 17.27
C TYR A 199 22.40 19.09 18.02
N ARG A 200 22.92 17.86 18.11
CA ARG A 200 24.23 17.61 18.72
C ARG A 200 25.35 18.39 18.03
N LEU A 201 25.41 18.33 16.70
CA LEU A 201 26.44 19.04 15.93
C LEU A 201 26.37 20.56 16.13
N ASP A 202 25.16 21.09 16.23
CA ASP A 202 24.92 22.51 16.45
C ASP A 202 25.36 22.94 17.86
N MET A 203 25.05 22.15 18.89
CA MET A 203 25.51 22.40 20.26
C MET A 203 27.03 22.28 20.40
N GLU A 204 27.65 21.27 19.78
CA GLU A 204 29.11 21.13 19.75
C GLU A 204 29.78 22.34 19.08
N LYS A 205 29.21 22.83 17.97
CA LYS A 205 29.71 24.01 17.27
C LYS A 205 29.54 25.27 18.13
N HIS A 206 28.38 25.45 18.76
CA HIS A 206 28.11 26.58 19.65
C HIS A 206 29.14 26.66 20.79
N VAL A 207 29.40 25.54 21.48
CA VAL A 207 30.40 25.46 22.55
C VAL A 207 31.81 25.75 22.03
N ALA A 208 32.16 25.25 20.84
CA ALA A 208 33.49 25.43 20.27
C ALA A 208 33.75 26.88 19.81
N THR A 209 32.77 27.55 19.20
CA THR A 209 32.96 28.88 18.59
C THR A 209 32.49 30.03 19.47
N GLN A 210 31.80 29.78 20.59
CA GLN A 210 31.10 30.81 21.38
C GLN A 210 30.21 31.73 20.52
N ASN A 211 29.62 31.17 19.46
CA ASN A 211 28.67 31.91 18.64
C ASN A 211 27.31 31.98 19.36
N GLU A 212 26.38 32.75 18.80
CA GLU A 212 24.98 32.75 19.25
C GLU A 212 24.32 31.35 19.17
N ASP A 213 23.36 31.09 20.04
CA ASP A 213 22.52 29.89 19.92
C ASP A 213 21.52 30.06 18.78
N LEU A 214 21.72 29.27 17.71
CA LEU A 214 20.86 29.34 16.52
C LEU A 214 19.40 28.96 16.81
N TYR A 215 19.13 28.18 17.86
CA TYR A 215 17.77 27.80 18.22
C TYR A 215 16.98 28.97 18.79
N GLU A 216 17.64 30.08 19.14
CA GLU A 216 16.99 31.32 19.56
C GLU A 216 16.79 32.31 18.39
N THR A 217 17.26 31.99 17.17
CA THR A 217 17.29 32.96 16.05
C THR A 217 16.19 32.76 15.01
N PHE A 218 15.44 31.66 15.06
CA PHE A 218 14.43 31.36 14.03
C PHE A 218 13.30 32.39 14.01
N ASN A 219 12.99 32.91 12.83
CA ASN A 219 11.97 33.94 12.64
C ASN A 219 10.96 33.65 11.53
N LEU A 220 11.11 32.53 10.81
CA LEU A 220 10.20 32.09 9.76
C LEU A 220 10.03 30.57 9.78
N LEU A 221 8.78 30.11 9.73
CA LEU A 221 8.40 28.71 9.56
C LEU A 221 7.90 28.52 8.12
N VAL A 222 8.40 27.51 7.42
CA VAL A 222 7.98 27.16 6.06
C VAL A 222 7.47 25.72 6.04
N ARG A 223 6.23 25.50 5.61
CA ARG A 223 5.67 24.17 5.35
C ARG A 223 5.76 23.84 3.85
N ARG A 224 5.66 22.56 3.50
CA ARG A 224 5.60 22.08 2.11
C ARG A 224 4.25 21.46 1.80
N ASP A 225 3.99 21.20 0.51
CA ASP A 225 2.81 20.44 0.10
C ASP A 225 2.96 18.98 0.54
N ALA A 226 1.98 18.44 1.27
CA ALA A 226 2.04 17.10 1.84
C ALA A 226 2.33 16.01 0.79
N LYS A 227 1.89 16.21 -0.46
CA LYS A 227 2.10 15.24 -1.56
C LYS A 227 3.56 15.11 -1.99
N SER A 228 4.36 16.17 -1.86
CA SER A 228 5.79 16.20 -2.22
C SER A 228 6.72 16.22 -0.99
N ASN A 229 6.15 16.03 0.21
CA ASN A 229 6.88 16.19 1.46
C ASN A 229 7.13 14.87 2.20
N ASN A 230 7.32 13.78 1.46
CA ASN A 230 7.60 12.45 2.01
C ASN A 230 9.09 12.13 2.12
N PHE A 231 9.98 13.07 1.74
CA PHE A 231 11.40 12.77 1.56
C PHE A 231 12.07 12.21 2.81
N LYS A 232 11.77 12.78 3.99
CA LYS A 232 12.33 12.36 5.28
C LYS A 232 11.91 10.92 5.62
N ALA A 233 10.65 10.57 5.40
CA ALA A 233 10.14 9.22 5.68
C ALA A 233 10.79 8.17 4.76
N VAL A 234 11.01 8.52 3.48
CA VAL A 234 11.73 7.66 2.53
C VAL A 234 13.19 7.47 2.96
N LEU A 235 13.89 8.55 3.30
CA LEU A 235 15.27 8.50 3.78
C LEU A 235 15.39 7.70 5.08
N ASP A 236 14.46 7.86 6.02
CA ASP A 236 14.41 7.08 7.25
C ASP A 236 14.21 5.59 6.97
N THR A 237 13.32 5.26 6.04
CA THR A 237 13.07 3.86 5.63
C THR A 237 14.32 3.26 5.01
N MET A 238 14.98 3.97 4.08
CA MET A 238 16.24 3.53 3.48
C MET A 238 17.35 3.36 4.53
N ARG A 239 17.45 4.28 5.51
CA ARG A 239 18.40 4.17 6.62
C ARG A 239 18.10 2.98 7.52
N GLN A 240 16.84 2.70 7.81
CA GLN A 240 16.45 1.51 8.56
C GLN A 240 16.84 0.24 7.81
N LEU A 241 16.56 0.17 6.51
CA LEU A 241 16.99 -0.96 5.67
C LEU A 241 18.50 -1.16 5.72
N LEU A 242 19.29 -0.09 5.58
CA LEU A 242 20.76 -0.14 5.70
C LEU A 242 21.28 -0.70 7.04
N ASN A 243 20.49 -0.61 8.10
CA ASN A 243 20.81 -1.14 9.45
C ASN A 243 20.26 -2.55 9.69
N THR A 244 19.55 -3.13 8.72
CA THR A 244 19.07 -4.51 8.76
C THR A 244 19.91 -5.40 7.84
N GLU A 245 19.80 -6.72 8.00
CA GLU A 245 20.48 -7.68 7.12
C GLU A 245 19.94 -7.69 5.67
N CYS A 246 18.95 -6.84 5.34
CA CYS A 246 18.37 -6.70 3.99
C CYS A 246 18.11 -8.05 3.31
N VAL A 247 17.33 -8.91 3.99
CA VAL A 247 17.01 -10.25 3.48
C VAL A 247 16.06 -10.13 2.29
N VAL A 248 16.58 -10.40 1.10
CA VAL A 248 15.83 -10.59 -0.15
C VAL A 248 15.90 -12.06 -0.55
N PRO A 249 14.96 -12.59 -1.34
CA PRO A 249 15.07 -13.97 -1.83
C PRO A 249 16.39 -14.20 -2.56
N ASP A 250 17.07 -15.31 -2.27
CA ASP A 250 18.39 -15.61 -2.82
C ASP A 250 18.41 -15.60 -4.35
N TRP A 251 17.34 -16.10 -4.98
CA TRP A 251 17.16 -16.11 -6.43
C TRP A 251 16.95 -14.71 -7.05
N LEU A 252 16.68 -13.69 -6.25
CA LEU A 252 16.49 -12.30 -6.67
C LEU A 252 17.70 -11.41 -6.34
N HIS A 253 18.53 -11.81 -5.37
CA HIS A 253 19.67 -11.02 -4.88
C HIS A 253 20.60 -10.58 -6.02
N ASP A 254 21.10 -11.53 -6.83
CA ASP A 254 22.05 -11.23 -7.89
C ASP A 254 21.44 -10.41 -9.02
N LEU A 255 20.15 -10.64 -9.31
CA LEU A 255 19.40 -9.89 -10.31
C LEU A 255 19.23 -8.42 -9.90
N ILE A 256 18.95 -8.14 -8.62
CA ILE A 256 18.88 -6.75 -8.09
C ILE A 256 20.22 -6.05 -8.25
N LEU A 257 21.33 -6.76 -8.00
CA LEU A 257 22.68 -6.20 -8.13
C LEU A 257 23.18 -6.12 -9.58
N GLY A 258 22.44 -6.70 -10.53
CA GLY A 258 22.77 -6.70 -11.96
C GLY A 258 23.85 -7.69 -12.36
N TYR A 259 24.08 -8.72 -11.54
CA TYR A 259 25.00 -9.82 -11.81
C TYR A 259 24.25 -11.08 -12.26
N GLY A 260 25.00 -12.07 -12.76
CA GLY A 260 24.46 -13.39 -13.11
C GLY A 260 23.70 -13.44 -14.43
N GLU A 261 22.94 -14.52 -14.62
CA GLU A 261 22.09 -14.73 -15.79
C GLU A 261 20.76 -13.97 -15.62
N PRO A 262 20.34 -13.15 -16.59
CA PRO A 262 19.14 -12.31 -16.45
C PRO A 262 17.82 -13.11 -16.41
N ASP A 263 17.82 -14.35 -16.90
CA ASP A 263 16.68 -15.26 -16.91
C ASP A 263 16.71 -16.28 -15.76
N ALA A 264 17.63 -16.14 -14.79
CA ALA A 264 17.80 -17.08 -13.67
C ALA A 264 16.53 -17.22 -12.80
N ALA A 265 15.73 -16.16 -12.68
CA ALA A 265 14.48 -16.15 -11.92
C ALA A 265 13.23 -16.44 -12.78
N GLN A 266 13.39 -16.83 -14.05
CA GLN A 266 12.26 -17.26 -14.86
C GLN A 266 11.70 -18.58 -14.32
N TYR A 267 10.37 -18.72 -14.27
CA TYR A 267 9.69 -19.90 -13.71
C TYR A 267 10.25 -21.25 -14.22
N ALA A 268 10.67 -21.35 -15.47
CA ALA A 268 11.21 -22.59 -16.03
C ALA A 268 12.56 -23.03 -15.42
N LYS A 269 13.30 -22.09 -14.80
CA LYS A 269 14.57 -22.35 -14.10
C LYS A 269 14.39 -22.43 -12.57
N MET A 270 13.21 -22.12 -12.05
CA MET A 270 12.94 -22.16 -10.61
C MET A 270 12.83 -23.62 -10.12
N PRO A 271 13.39 -23.95 -8.94
CA PRO A 271 13.39 -25.33 -8.44
C PRO A 271 12.04 -25.76 -7.86
N ASN A 272 11.18 -24.81 -7.53
CA ASN A 272 9.89 -25.00 -6.86
C ASN A 272 8.68 -24.76 -7.78
N THR A 273 8.89 -24.80 -9.09
CA THR A 273 7.86 -24.63 -10.12
C THR A 273 6.81 -25.73 -10.04
N VAL A 274 5.55 -25.37 -10.26
CA VAL A 274 4.40 -26.24 -10.04
C VAL A 274 3.87 -26.75 -11.38
N ALA A 275 4.11 -28.03 -11.68
CA ALA A 275 3.70 -28.60 -12.96
C ALA A 275 2.18 -28.60 -13.22
N SER A 276 1.35 -28.64 -12.17
CA SER A 276 -0.11 -28.70 -12.28
C SER A 276 -0.79 -27.60 -11.48
N MET A 277 -1.57 -26.75 -12.14
CA MET A 277 -2.26 -25.61 -11.51
C MET A 277 -3.68 -25.47 -12.04
N ASP A 278 -4.57 -24.93 -11.22
CA ASP A 278 -5.93 -24.61 -11.62
C ASP A 278 -5.99 -23.24 -12.31
N PHE A 279 -6.39 -23.23 -13.57
CA PHE A 279 -6.59 -21.98 -14.32
C PHE A 279 -7.98 -21.40 -14.12
N ASN A 280 -8.85 -22.05 -13.33
CA ASN A 280 -10.17 -21.55 -12.94
C ASN A 280 -10.96 -21.03 -14.16
N ASP A 281 -11.33 -19.75 -14.13
CA ASP A 281 -12.11 -19.04 -15.15
C ASP A 281 -11.25 -18.29 -16.18
N THR A 282 -9.93 -18.58 -16.25
CA THR A 282 -9.03 -17.95 -17.21
C THR A 282 -9.48 -18.19 -18.66
N PHE A 283 -10.04 -19.37 -18.96
CA PHE A 283 -10.51 -19.72 -20.29
C PHE A 283 -12.03 -19.71 -20.34
N VAL A 284 -12.60 -18.99 -21.30
CA VAL A 284 -14.06 -18.91 -21.50
C VAL A 284 -14.65 -20.26 -21.96
N ASP A 285 -13.89 -20.98 -22.79
CA ASP A 285 -14.25 -22.30 -23.31
C ASP A 285 -13.00 -23.10 -23.71
N TYR A 286 -13.18 -24.38 -24.04
CA TYR A 286 -12.08 -25.26 -24.45
C TYR A 286 -11.41 -24.78 -25.76
N GLN A 287 -12.14 -24.15 -26.67
CA GLN A 287 -11.58 -23.60 -27.91
C GLN A 287 -10.63 -22.42 -27.63
N ASN A 288 -10.96 -21.58 -26.64
CA ASN A 288 -10.10 -20.50 -26.17
C ASN A 288 -8.81 -21.07 -25.58
N LEU A 289 -8.88 -22.13 -24.78
CA LEU A 289 -7.71 -22.84 -24.27
C LEU A 289 -6.82 -23.36 -25.41
N LEU A 290 -7.39 -24.04 -26.40
CA LEU A 290 -6.62 -24.51 -27.58
C LEU A 290 -5.93 -23.36 -28.32
N SER A 291 -6.65 -22.25 -28.53
CA SER A 291 -6.09 -21.08 -29.21
C SER A 291 -4.99 -20.37 -28.42
N ALA A 292 -4.96 -20.54 -27.09
CA ALA A 292 -3.96 -19.93 -26.22
C ALA A 292 -2.59 -20.63 -26.29
N PHE A 293 -2.55 -21.90 -26.70
CA PHE A 293 -1.32 -22.71 -26.79
C PHE A 293 -1.12 -23.27 -28.21
N PRO A 294 -0.87 -22.41 -29.22
CA PRO A 294 -0.81 -22.84 -30.63
C PRO A 294 0.32 -23.84 -30.92
N ASP A 295 1.44 -23.74 -30.19
CA ASP A 295 2.64 -24.56 -30.41
C ASP A 295 2.71 -25.81 -29.53
N HIS A 296 1.69 -26.05 -28.68
CA HIS A 296 1.69 -27.18 -27.72
C HIS A 296 0.64 -28.21 -28.08
N LYS A 297 0.96 -29.48 -27.84
CA LYS A 297 -0.01 -30.57 -27.94
C LYS A 297 -0.89 -30.60 -26.69
N VAL A 298 -2.14 -30.19 -26.82
CA VAL A 298 -3.13 -30.23 -25.74
C VAL A 298 -3.83 -31.60 -25.72
N VAL A 299 -3.84 -32.26 -24.57
CA VAL A 299 -4.41 -33.61 -24.37
C VAL A 299 -5.46 -33.55 -23.26
N PRO A 300 -6.77 -33.64 -23.57
CA PRO A 300 -7.79 -33.67 -22.54
C PRO A 300 -7.82 -35.03 -21.82
N THR A 301 -8.13 -35.03 -20.52
CA THR A 301 -8.33 -36.28 -19.75
C THR A 301 -9.68 -36.94 -20.03
N VAL A 302 -10.64 -36.19 -20.57
CA VAL A 302 -11.97 -36.63 -20.93
C VAL A 302 -12.18 -36.42 -22.43
N ASN A 303 -12.69 -37.44 -23.12
CA ASN A 303 -12.94 -37.38 -24.57
C ASN A 303 -14.32 -36.81 -24.93
N ASP A 304 -15.24 -36.74 -23.96
CA ASP A 304 -16.60 -36.24 -24.16
C ASP A 304 -16.60 -34.69 -24.25
N PRO A 305 -17.01 -34.11 -25.40
CA PRO A 305 -17.07 -32.67 -25.57
C PRO A 305 -18.01 -31.96 -24.58
N GLU A 306 -19.07 -32.63 -24.09
CA GLU A 306 -20.02 -32.01 -23.15
C GLU A 306 -19.41 -31.82 -21.76
N LEU A 307 -18.40 -32.62 -21.41
CA LEU A 307 -17.69 -32.54 -20.13
C LEU A 307 -16.44 -31.63 -20.21
N LEU A 308 -16.04 -31.20 -21.40
CA LEU A 308 -14.90 -30.29 -21.62
C LEU A 308 -15.30 -28.83 -21.43
N VAL A 309 -15.84 -28.52 -20.25
CA VAL A 309 -16.26 -27.19 -19.84
C VAL A 309 -15.36 -26.67 -18.71
N PRO A 310 -15.12 -25.34 -18.66
CA PRO A 310 -14.32 -24.75 -17.58
C PRO A 310 -15.01 -24.91 -16.21
N PRO A 311 -14.25 -24.90 -15.11
CA PRO A 311 -12.81 -24.62 -15.02
C PRO A 311 -11.89 -25.76 -15.47
N PHE A 312 -10.66 -25.39 -15.82
CA PHE A 312 -9.63 -26.33 -16.29
C PHE A 312 -8.41 -26.30 -15.39
N ARG A 313 -8.01 -27.47 -14.91
CA ARG A 313 -6.67 -27.70 -14.37
C ARG A 313 -5.74 -28.10 -15.50
N LEU A 314 -4.60 -27.43 -15.59
CA LEU A 314 -3.58 -27.69 -16.60
C LEU A 314 -2.35 -28.31 -15.95
N THR A 315 -1.87 -29.39 -16.54
CA THR A 315 -0.59 -30.02 -16.17
C THR A 315 0.38 -29.92 -17.32
N PHE A 316 1.46 -29.16 -17.13
CA PHE A 316 2.52 -28.92 -18.11
C PHE A 316 3.60 -29.99 -17.98
N LYS A 317 3.64 -30.95 -18.92
CA LYS A 317 4.61 -32.07 -18.87
C LYS A 317 6.06 -31.62 -18.96
N GLU A 318 6.31 -30.47 -19.56
CA GLU A 318 7.65 -29.87 -19.62
C GLU A 318 8.24 -29.53 -18.24
N LEU A 319 7.38 -29.31 -17.24
CA LEU A 319 7.77 -28.95 -15.86
C LEU A 319 7.89 -30.18 -14.94
N GLU A 320 7.44 -31.36 -15.39
CA GLU A 320 7.63 -32.60 -14.65
C GLU A 320 9.05 -33.16 -14.85
N PRO A 321 9.64 -33.82 -13.83
CA PRO A 321 10.95 -34.47 -13.97
C PRO A 321 10.90 -35.63 -14.98
N GLN A 322 11.48 -35.44 -16.16
CA GLN A 322 11.60 -36.48 -17.21
C GLN A 322 13.00 -37.11 -17.20
N HIS A 323 13.27 -37.96 -16.19
CA HIS A 323 14.56 -38.64 -16.05
C HIS A 323 14.83 -39.62 -17.20
N GLY A 324 16.05 -39.60 -17.75
CA GLY A 324 16.50 -40.57 -18.75
C GLY A 324 15.97 -40.36 -20.18
N VAL A 325 15.36 -39.21 -20.46
CA VAL A 325 14.85 -38.85 -21.80
C VAL A 325 15.74 -37.77 -22.43
N ASP A 326 16.12 -37.98 -23.70
CA ASP A 326 16.85 -36.99 -24.51
C ASP A 326 16.08 -35.65 -24.51
N PRO A 327 16.74 -34.48 -24.38
CA PRO A 327 16.08 -33.17 -24.36
C PRO A 327 15.13 -32.91 -25.54
N GLU A 328 15.48 -33.43 -26.73
CA GLU A 328 14.67 -33.28 -27.95
C GLU A 328 13.41 -34.16 -27.97
N LYS A 329 13.36 -35.21 -27.15
CA LYS A 329 12.24 -36.17 -27.06
C LYS A 329 11.35 -35.93 -25.84
N ARG A 330 11.64 -34.90 -25.05
CA ARG A 330 10.84 -34.58 -23.86
C ARG A 330 9.41 -34.24 -24.24
N ASP A 331 8.47 -34.76 -23.46
CA ASP A 331 7.05 -34.48 -23.62
C ASP A 331 6.77 -33.03 -23.20
N LYS A 332 6.27 -32.23 -24.14
CA LYS A 332 5.84 -30.84 -23.93
C LYS A 332 4.32 -30.70 -24.03
N SER A 333 3.59 -31.80 -23.93
CA SER A 333 2.14 -31.77 -23.96
C SER A 333 1.56 -31.12 -22.70
N ILE A 334 0.37 -30.55 -22.88
CA ILE A 334 -0.42 -29.97 -21.80
C ILE A 334 -1.60 -30.89 -21.57
N VAL A 335 -1.67 -31.49 -20.38
CA VAL A 335 -2.82 -32.31 -19.99
C VAL A 335 -3.89 -31.41 -19.38
N VAL A 336 -5.11 -31.51 -19.89
CA VAL A 336 -6.25 -30.68 -19.47
C VAL A 336 -7.26 -31.53 -18.72
N GLU A 337 -7.51 -31.18 -17.47
CA GLU A 337 -8.51 -31.82 -16.62
C GLU A 337 -9.65 -30.81 -16.33
N PRO A 338 -10.84 -30.98 -16.96
CA PRO A 338 -12.02 -30.23 -16.54
C PRO A 338 -12.46 -30.70 -15.15
N HIS A 339 -12.89 -29.76 -14.30
CA HIS A 339 -13.44 -30.09 -12.99
C HIS A 339 -14.65 -29.24 -12.65
N VAL A 340 -15.42 -29.67 -11.64
CA VAL A 340 -16.65 -29.00 -11.23
C VAL A 340 -16.40 -28.25 -9.93
N ILE A 341 -16.65 -26.94 -9.95
CA ILE A 341 -16.58 -26.11 -8.74
C ILE A 341 -17.61 -26.63 -7.72
N PRO A 342 -17.21 -26.88 -6.46
CA PRO A 342 -18.15 -27.26 -5.41
C PRO A 342 -19.31 -26.26 -5.31
N SER A 343 -20.54 -26.77 -5.24
CA SER A 343 -21.73 -25.91 -5.08
C SER A 343 -21.62 -25.09 -3.79
N ARG A 344 -21.82 -23.77 -3.90
CA ARG A 344 -21.79 -22.82 -2.77
C ARG A 344 -23.14 -22.59 -2.10
N GLY A 345 -24.11 -23.47 -2.38
CA GLY A 345 -25.45 -23.42 -1.82
C GLY A 345 -26.54 -23.28 -2.89
N PRO A 346 -27.81 -23.20 -2.46
CA PRO A 346 -28.96 -23.24 -3.36
C PRO A 346 -29.32 -21.87 -3.97
N TYR A 347 -28.63 -20.80 -3.57
CA TYR A 347 -28.95 -19.46 -4.02
C TYR A 347 -28.19 -19.08 -5.30
N PRO A 348 -28.88 -18.59 -6.35
CA PRO A 348 -28.24 -18.21 -7.61
C PRO A 348 -27.20 -17.09 -7.45
N TYR A 349 -27.40 -16.19 -6.49
CA TYR A 349 -26.45 -15.11 -6.22
C TYR A 349 -25.16 -15.58 -5.52
N SER A 350 -25.11 -16.82 -5.05
CA SER A 350 -23.91 -17.46 -4.50
C SER A 350 -23.03 -18.09 -5.58
N GLU A 351 -23.49 -18.12 -6.83
CA GLU A 351 -22.65 -18.55 -7.95
C GLU A 351 -21.46 -17.60 -8.11
N PRO A 352 -20.25 -18.14 -8.28
CA PRO A 352 -19.05 -17.32 -8.42
C PRO A 352 -19.13 -16.49 -9.70
N LYS A 353 -18.70 -15.22 -9.60
CA LYS A 353 -18.55 -14.38 -10.77
C LYS A 353 -17.42 -14.94 -11.64
N LYS A 354 -17.63 -14.97 -12.95
CA LYS A 354 -16.68 -15.55 -13.90
C LYS A 354 -16.11 -14.45 -14.79
N ASN A 355 -14.83 -14.58 -15.10
CA ASN A 355 -14.18 -13.84 -16.15
C ASN A 355 -14.86 -14.09 -17.52
N THR A 356 -14.92 -13.05 -18.34
CA THR A 356 -15.52 -13.07 -19.69
C THR A 356 -14.50 -12.78 -20.78
N ILE A 357 -13.26 -12.48 -20.40
CA ILE A 357 -12.20 -12.03 -21.31
C ILE A 357 -11.57 -13.25 -21.97
N ARG A 358 -11.51 -13.24 -23.30
CA ARG A 358 -10.71 -14.19 -24.08
C ARG A 358 -9.27 -13.70 -24.18
N PHE A 359 -8.41 -14.20 -23.30
CA PHE A 359 -7.00 -13.83 -23.28
C PHE A 359 -6.26 -14.35 -24.53
N THR A 360 -5.32 -13.55 -25.03
CA THR A 360 -4.42 -13.94 -26.14
C THR A 360 -3.32 -14.89 -25.66
N PRO A 361 -2.64 -15.64 -26.55
CA PRO A 361 -1.53 -16.51 -26.17
C PRO A 361 -0.46 -15.82 -25.31
N ALA A 362 -0.09 -14.58 -25.66
CA ALA A 362 0.91 -13.81 -24.90
C ALA A 362 0.40 -13.39 -23.51
N GLN A 363 -0.90 -13.11 -23.36
CA GLN A 363 -1.51 -12.81 -22.08
C GLN A 363 -1.62 -14.08 -21.22
N VAL A 364 -1.96 -15.22 -21.81
CA VAL A 364 -2.00 -16.51 -21.11
C VAL A 364 -0.62 -16.93 -20.64
N GLU A 365 0.43 -16.71 -21.43
CA GLU A 365 1.81 -16.93 -21.00
C GLU A 365 2.19 -16.01 -19.82
N ALA A 366 1.77 -14.74 -19.85
CA ALA A 366 1.98 -13.83 -18.73
C ALA A 366 1.22 -14.28 -17.46
N ILE A 367 -0.01 -14.80 -17.61
CA ILE A 367 -0.81 -15.36 -16.51
C ILE A 367 -0.15 -16.62 -15.94
N LYS A 368 0.24 -17.57 -16.81
CA LYS A 368 0.98 -18.79 -16.42
C LYS A 368 2.25 -18.43 -15.65
N SER A 369 3.08 -17.56 -16.23
CA SER A 369 4.32 -17.10 -15.61
C SER A 369 4.07 -16.44 -14.25
N GLY A 370 3.04 -15.59 -14.14
CA GLY A 370 2.72 -14.87 -12.90
C GLY A 370 2.08 -15.73 -11.80
N MET A 371 1.57 -16.92 -12.13
CA MET A 371 1.12 -17.90 -11.15
C MET A 371 2.28 -18.74 -10.58
N GLU A 372 3.38 -18.86 -11.32
CA GLU A 372 4.53 -19.65 -10.90
C GLU A 372 5.46 -18.86 -9.97
N PRO A 373 6.28 -19.55 -9.16
CA PRO A 373 7.37 -18.91 -8.44
C PRO A 373 8.39 -18.28 -9.40
N GLY A 374 8.95 -17.14 -8.99
CA GLY A 374 10.03 -16.45 -9.72
C GLY A 374 9.71 -14.98 -10.01
N LEU A 375 10.38 -14.44 -11.03
CA LEU A 375 10.19 -13.07 -11.50
C LEU A 375 9.49 -13.07 -12.87
N THR A 376 8.29 -12.50 -12.91
CA THR A 376 7.53 -12.28 -14.15
C THR A 376 7.56 -10.81 -14.53
N MET A 377 8.14 -10.51 -15.69
CA MET A 377 8.18 -9.16 -16.24
C MET A 377 7.26 -9.05 -17.47
N VAL A 378 6.15 -8.34 -17.33
CA VAL A 378 5.17 -8.14 -18.41
C VAL A 378 5.33 -6.76 -19.02
N VAL A 379 5.77 -6.70 -20.28
CA VAL A 379 5.83 -5.45 -21.06
C VAL A 379 4.57 -5.32 -21.90
N GLY A 380 3.68 -4.40 -21.52
CA GLY A 380 2.43 -4.15 -22.25
C GLY A 380 2.33 -2.71 -22.76
N PRO A 381 2.26 -2.48 -24.09
CA PRO A 381 1.90 -1.18 -24.66
C PRO A 381 0.57 -0.61 -24.11
N PRO A 382 0.26 0.67 -24.34
CA PRO A 382 -1.05 1.23 -23.99
C PRO A 382 -2.19 0.41 -24.64
N GLY A 383 -3.21 0.09 -23.85
CA GLY A 383 -4.40 -0.64 -24.35
C GLY A 383 -4.28 -2.16 -24.48
N THR A 384 -3.16 -2.80 -24.12
CA THR A 384 -2.99 -4.26 -24.28
C THR A 384 -3.57 -5.13 -23.15
N GLY A 385 -4.48 -4.57 -22.33
CA GLY A 385 -5.14 -5.33 -21.26
C GLY A 385 -4.25 -5.70 -20.07
N LYS A 386 -3.22 -4.90 -19.75
CA LYS A 386 -2.33 -5.14 -18.58
C LYS A 386 -3.10 -5.35 -17.28
N THR A 387 -4.12 -4.52 -17.05
CA THR A 387 -4.96 -4.60 -15.86
C THR A 387 -5.72 -5.92 -15.79
N ASP A 388 -6.23 -6.41 -16.93
CA ASP A 388 -6.95 -7.68 -17.01
C ASP A 388 -6.04 -8.87 -16.70
N VAL A 389 -4.82 -8.87 -17.27
CA VAL A 389 -3.79 -9.88 -16.97
C VAL A 389 -3.44 -9.89 -15.48
N ALA A 390 -3.19 -8.72 -14.89
CA ALA A 390 -2.84 -8.62 -13.47
C ALA A 390 -3.97 -9.13 -12.56
N VAL A 391 -5.22 -8.76 -12.86
CA VAL A 391 -6.39 -9.18 -12.08
C VAL A 391 -6.63 -10.69 -12.20
N GLN A 392 -6.42 -11.28 -13.38
CA GLN A 392 -6.51 -12.74 -13.53
C GLN A 392 -5.39 -13.47 -12.78
N ILE A 393 -4.15 -12.97 -12.78
CA ILE A 393 -3.06 -13.52 -11.96
C ILE A 393 -3.45 -13.50 -10.48
N ILE A 394 -3.94 -12.36 -9.98
CA ILE A 394 -4.37 -12.23 -8.58
C ILE A 394 -5.49 -13.22 -8.26
N SER A 395 -6.49 -13.35 -9.14
CA SER A 395 -7.59 -14.30 -8.98
C SER A 395 -7.09 -15.74 -8.92
N ASN A 396 -6.21 -16.12 -9.84
CA ASN A 396 -5.68 -17.48 -9.88
C ASN A 396 -4.83 -17.78 -8.64
N ILE A 397 -3.99 -16.84 -8.20
CA ILE A 397 -3.19 -17.00 -6.96
C ILE A 397 -4.11 -17.15 -5.75
N TYR A 398 -5.13 -16.30 -5.64
CA TYR A 398 -6.11 -16.32 -4.55
C TYR A 398 -6.80 -17.68 -4.38
N HIS A 399 -7.12 -18.34 -5.50
CA HIS A 399 -7.78 -19.65 -5.48
C HIS A 399 -6.82 -20.84 -5.33
N ASN A 400 -5.62 -20.78 -5.93
CA ASN A 400 -4.64 -21.88 -5.87
C ASN A 400 -3.88 -21.93 -4.54
N TRP A 401 -3.62 -20.78 -3.92
CA TRP A 401 -2.85 -20.67 -2.67
C TRP A 401 -3.58 -19.80 -1.64
N PRO A 402 -4.71 -20.29 -1.08
CA PRO A 402 -5.56 -19.52 -0.17
C PRO A 402 -4.86 -19.10 1.14
N GLU A 403 -3.74 -19.73 1.49
CA GLU A 403 -2.90 -19.38 2.63
C GLU A 403 -1.95 -18.19 2.38
N GLN A 404 -1.71 -17.86 1.12
CA GLN A 404 -0.80 -16.79 0.73
C GLN A 404 -1.48 -15.41 0.73
N ARG A 405 -0.65 -14.36 0.73
CA ARG A 405 -1.10 -12.97 0.68
C ARG A 405 -0.39 -12.23 -0.44
N THR A 406 -1.17 -11.58 -1.29
CA THR A 406 -0.66 -10.82 -2.44
C THR A 406 -0.57 -9.33 -2.10
N LEU A 407 0.64 -8.76 -2.17
CA LEU A 407 0.86 -7.32 -2.05
C LEU A 407 0.82 -6.66 -3.43
N ILE A 408 -0.09 -5.70 -3.62
CA ILE A 408 -0.21 -4.92 -4.86
C ILE A 408 0.39 -3.53 -4.62
N VAL A 409 1.36 -3.14 -5.45
CA VAL A 409 1.99 -1.81 -5.39
C VAL A 409 1.84 -1.12 -6.74
N THR A 410 1.35 0.12 -6.73
CA THR A 410 1.16 0.93 -7.94
C THR A 410 1.67 2.35 -7.71
N HIS A 411 2.15 3.02 -8.76
CA HIS A 411 2.57 4.42 -8.67
C HIS A 411 1.41 5.40 -8.43
N SER A 412 0.22 5.16 -9.00
CA SER A 412 -0.91 6.07 -8.90
C SER A 412 -2.14 5.42 -8.26
N ASN A 413 -2.88 6.21 -7.48
CA ASN A 413 -4.17 5.80 -6.92
C ASN A 413 -5.18 5.41 -8.01
N GLN A 414 -5.10 6.00 -9.21
CA GLN A 414 -5.98 5.67 -10.33
C GLN A 414 -5.75 4.25 -10.84
N ALA A 415 -4.49 3.81 -10.95
CA ALA A 415 -4.19 2.44 -11.36
C ALA A 415 -4.71 1.42 -10.33
N LEU A 416 -4.57 1.74 -9.04
CA LEU A 416 -5.12 0.93 -7.97
C LEU A 416 -6.66 0.87 -8.04
N ASN A 417 -7.35 2.00 -8.26
CA ASN A 417 -8.81 2.02 -8.43
C ASN A 417 -9.26 1.07 -9.55
N GLN A 418 -8.62 1.13 -10.72
CA GLN A 418 -8.96 0.28 -11.86
C GLN A 418 -8.75 -1.22 -11.58
N LEU A 419 -7.70 -1.57 -10.82
CA LEU A 419 -7.46 -2.94 -10.38
C LEU A 419 -8.56 -3.41 -9.44
N PHE A 420 -8.88 -2.64 -8.40
CA PHE A 420 -9.90 -2.99 -7.42
C PHE A 420 -11.29 -3.11 -8.04
N GLU A 421 -11.67 -2.19 -8.94
CA GLU A 421 -12.94 -2.25 -9.66
C GLU A 421 -13.09 -3.59 -10.41
N LYS A 422 -12.06 -4.04 -11.12
CA LYS A 422 -12.08 -5.33 -11.82
C LYS A 422 -12.06 -6.52 -10.87
N ILE A 423 -11.29 -6.46 -9.77
CA ILE A 423 -11.26 -7.50 -8.73
C ILE A 423 -12.67 -7.71 -8.14
N MET A 424 -13.44 -6.64 -7.92
CA MET A 424 -14.82 -6.73 -7.43
C MET A 424 -15.77 -7.49 -8.36
N HIS A 425 -15.43 -7.61 -9.64
CA HIS A 425 -16.19 -8.35 -10.64
C HIS A 425 -15.74 -9.81 -10.78
N LEU A 426 -14.70 -10.24 -10.07
CA LEU A 426 -14.26 -11.62 -9.99
C LEU A 426 -14.70 -12.29 -8.69
N ASP A 427 -14.44 -13.59 -8.60
CA ASP A 427 -14.73 -14.42 -7.43
C ASP A 427 -13.73 -14.23 -6.28
N ILE A 428 -13.52 -12.99 -5.85
CA ILE A 428 -12.68 -12.66 -4.70
C ILE A 428 -13.57 -12.04 -3.62
N ASP A 429 -13.53 -12.63 -2.43
CA ASP A 429 -14.29 -12.13 -1.29
C ASP A 429 -13.73 -10.76 -0.84
N GLU A 430 -14.61 -9.78 -0.76
CA GLU A 430 -14.27 -8.41 -0.42
C GLU A 430 -13.74 -8.23 1.00
N ARG A 431 -13.96 -9.22 1.88
CA ARG A 431 -13.37 -9.26 3.22
C ARG A 431 -11.85 -9.49 3.20
N HIS A 432 -11.32 -10.06 2.11
CA HIS A 432 -9.89 -10.30 1.92
C HIS A 432 -9.18 -9.15 1.19
N LEU A 433 -9.92 -8.10 0.82
CA LEU A 433 -9.38 -6.92 0.14
C LEU A 433 -9.11 -5.81 1.14
N LEU A 434 -7.88 -5.26 1.11
CA LEU A 434 -7.49 -4.12 1.93
C LEU A 434 -6.67 -3.13 1.09
N ARG A 435 -7.05 -1.85 1.14
CA ARG A 435 -6.27 -0.75 0.58
C ARG A 435 -5.66 0.08 1.69
N LEU A 436 -4.39 0.45 1.52
CA LEU A 436 -3.67 1.36 2.41
C LEU A 436 -3.20 2.59 1.62
N GLY A 437 -3.41 3.80 2.13
CA GLY A 437 -2.74 4.99 1.58
C GLY A 437 -3.44 6.34 1.84
N HIS A 438 -2.67 7.42 1.67
CA HIS A 438 -3.15 8.80 1.77
C HIS A 438 -3.97 9.14 0.50
N GLY A 439 -5.27 8.82 0.55
CA GLY A 439 -6.18 8.85 -0.59
C GLY A 439 -7.35 7.87 -0.48
N GLU A 440 -7.51 7.19 0.66
CA GLU A 440 -8.64 6.33 1.01
C GLU A 440 -10.01 7.00 0.73
N GLU A 441 -10.10 8.34 0.88
CA GLU A 441 -11.33 9.13 0.69
C GLU A 441 -11.75 9.35 -0.78
N ALA A 442 -10.87 9.07 -1.76
CA ALA A 442 -11.10 9.41 -3.18
C ALA A 442 -11.57 8.22 -4.04
N LEU A 443 -11.97 7.12 -3.43
CA LEU A 443 -12.61 6.01 -4.16
C LEU A 443 -14.05 6.40 -4.49
N GLU A 444 -14.29 6.75 -5.75
CA GLU A 444 -15.64 6.73 -6.35
C GLU A 444 -16.11 5.30 -6.66
N THR A 445 -15.71 4.31 -5.85
CA THR A 445 -16.30 2.96 -5.94
C THR A 445 -17.53 2.89 -5.05
N THR A 446 -18.46 2.01 -5.40
CA THR A 446 -19.66 1.74 -4.59
C THR A 446 -19.35 1.23 -3.18
N LYS A 447 -18.12 0.76 -2.93
CA LYS A 447 -17.68 0.19 -1.66
C LYS A 447 -16.37 0.82 -1.17
N ASP A 448 -16.21 0.91 0.15
CA ASP A 448 -15.03 1.50 0.81
C ASP A 448 -14.04 0.43 1.28
N PHE A 449 -12.87 0.33 0.62
CA PHE A 449 -11.79 -0.61 0.93
C PHE A 449 -10.69 -0.03 1.85
N SER A 450 -10.92 1.16 2.41
CA SER A 450 -10.06 1.75 3.44
C SER A 450 -10.05 0.92 4.73
N ARG A 451 -9.13 1.21 5.64
CA ARG A 451 -9.11 0.57 6.97
C ARG A 451 -10.45 0.75 7.69
N TYR A 452 -11.00 1.97 7.68
CA TYR A 452 -12.26 2.28 8.33
C TYR A 452 -13.45 1.60 7.62
N GLY A 453 -13.49 1.66 6.29
CA GLY A 453 -14.51 1.01 5.48
C GLY A 453 -14.56 -0.50 5.68
N ARG A 454 -13.39 -1.16 5.77
CA ARG A 454 -13.31 -2.59 6.06
C ARG A 454 -13.74 -2.94 7.48
N VAL A 455 -13.40 -2.13 8.48
CA VAL A 455 -13.91 -2.32 9.86
C VAL A 455 -15.44 -2.21 9.89
N ASN A 456 -16.01 -1.18 9.27
CA ASN A 456 -17.47 -1.01 9.22
C ASN A 456 -18.16 -2.16 8.47
N TYR A 457 -17.57 -2.60 7.36
CA TYR A 457 -18.05 -3.76 6.61
C TYR A 457 -18.09 -5.02 7.49
N VAL A 458 -17.00 -5.32 8.20
CA VAL A 458 -16.94 -6.49 9.10
C VAL A 458 -17.95 -6.37 10.24
N LEU A 459 -18.15 -5.18 10.81
CA LEU A 459 -19.14 -4.96 11.87
C LEU A 459 -20.58 -5.15 11.37
N ALA A 460 -20.91 -4.65 10.17
CA ALA A 460 -22.22 -4.82 9.57
C ALA A 460 -22.48 -6.29 9.19
N GLN A 461 -21.54 -6.92 8.48
CA GLN A 461 -21.62 -8.34 8.12
C GLN A 461 -21.74 -9.25 9.34
N ARG A 462 -21.03 -8.93 10.42
CA ARG A 462 -21.15 -9.67 11.68
C ARG A 462 -22.59 -9.65 12.19
N LEU A 463 -23.28 -8.52 12.15
CA LEU A 463 -24.68 -8.44 12.61
C LEU A 463 -25.62 -9.22 11.69
N GLU A 464 -25.45 -9.12 10.37
CA GLU A 464 -26.25 -9.87 9.39
C GLU A 464 -26.09 -11.40 9.58
N LEU A 465 -24.85 -11.89 9.69
CA LEU A 465 -24.58 -13.32 9.88
C LEU A 465 -25.09 -13.85 11.22
N LEU A 466 -25.05 -13.04 12.29
CA LEU A 466 -25.61 -13.45 13.58
C LEU A 466 -27.15 -13.57 13.53
N ASN A 467 -27.82 -12.71 12.75
CA ASN A 467 -29.26 -12.86 12.49
C ASN A 467 -29.56 -14.14 11.68
N GLU A 468 -28.70 -14.53 10.73
CA GLU A 468 -28.86 -15.81 10.01
C GLU A 468 -28.69 -17.02 10.94
N VAL A 469 -27.80 -16.95 11.94
CA VAL A 469 -27.69 -17.98 12.99
C VAL A 469 -28.97 -18.06 13.82
N GLU A 470 -29.56 -16.92 14.19
CA GLU A 470 -30.85 -16.89 14.88
C GLU A 470 -31.98 -17.48 14.03
N ARG A 471 -32.03 -17.17 12.72
CA ARG A 471 -33.00 -17.78 11.79
C ARG A 471 -32.81 -19.30 11.69
N LEU A 472 -31.57 -19.78 11.66
CA LEU A 472 -31.25 -21.21 11.64
C LEU A 472 -31.64 -21.90 12.96
N GLN A 473 -31.49 -21.23 14.10
CA GLN A 473 -31.98 -21.74 15.38
C GLN A 473 -33.50 -21.92 15.36
N GLN A 474 -34.23 -20.89 14.90
CA GLN A 474 -35.70 -20.90 14.84
C GLN A 474 -36.20 -21.99 13.90
N SER A 475 -35.57 -22.18 12.73
CA SER A 475 -35.96 -23.22 11.77
C SER A 475 -35.68 -24.64 12.29
N LEU A 476 -34.71 -24.81 13.18
CA LEU A 476 -34.40 -26.06 13.86
C LEU A 476 -35.24 -26.31 15.13
N GLY A 477 -36.09 -25.36 15.52
CA GLY A 477 -36.94 -25.47 16.72
C GLY A 477 -36.14 -25.51 18.04
N VAL A 478 -34.91 -24.99 18.05
CA VAL A 478 -34.07 -24.95 19.24
C VAL A 478 -34.48 -23.76 20.11
N VAL A 479 -34.84 -24.01 21.37
CA VAL A 479 -35.27 -22.96 22.31
C VAL A 479 -34.03 -22.23 22.85
N GLY A 480 -34.01 -20.90 22.75
CA GLY A 480 -32.95 -20.06 23.28
C GLY A 480 -33.23 -18.58 23.03
N ASP A 481 -33.37 -17.80 24.11
CA ASP A 481 -33.70 -16.36 24.09
C ASP A 481 -32.45 -15.45 24.10
N VAL A 482 -31.26 -15.98 23.79
CA VAL A 482 -30.00 -15.23 23.91
C VAL A 482 -29.55 -14.79 22.52
N ALA A 483 -29.36 -13.48 22.34
CA ALA A 483 -28.75 -12.93 21.13
C ALA A 483 -27.34 -13.53 20.93
N TYR A 484 -27.08 -14.06 19.74
CA TYR A 484 -25.80 -14.70 19.46
C TYR A 484 -24.64 -13.68 19.43
N THR A 485 -23.54 -14.06 20.04
CA THR A 485 -22.19 -13.56 19.75
C THR A 485 -21.47 -14.53 18.81
N CYS A 486 -20.35 -14.11 18.21
CA CYS A 486 -19.51 -14.98 17.36
C CYS A 486 -19.08 -16.26 18.09
N GLU A 487 -18.79 -16.17 19.39
CA GLU A 487 -18.40 -17.31 20.23
C GLU A 487 -19.58 -18.29 20.41
N THR A 488 -20.76 -17.78 20.78
CA THR A 488 -21.95 -18.64 20.92
C THR A 488 -22.42 -19.22 19.59
N ALA A 489 -22.21 -18.51 18.48
CA ALA A 489 -22.49 -19.02 17.14
C ALA A 489 -21.57 -20.20 16.77
N GLN A 490 -20.30 -20.16 17.19
CA GLN A 490 -19.38 -21.30 17.02
C GLN A 490 -19.84 -22.52 17.83
N HIS A 491 -20.29 -22.31 19.08
CA HIS A 491 -20.88 -23.39 19.87
C HIS A 491 -22.14 -23.96 19.20
N PHE A 492 -23.05 -23.10 18.72
CA PHE A 492 -24.24 -23.52 17.99
C PHE A 492 -23.90 -24.34 16.75
N PHE A 493 -22.90 -23.91 15.97
CA PHE A 493 -22.42 -24.65 14.81
C PHE A 493 -21.96 -26.07 15.18
N LEU A 494 -21.12 -26.22 16.20
CA LEU A 494 -20.61 -27.54 16.60
C LEU A 494 -21.70 -28.46 17.16
N TYR A 495 -22.56 -27.95 18.05
CA TYR A 495 -23.53 -28.79 18.77
C TYR A 495 -24.83 -29.03 18.02
N GLN A 496 -25.27 -28.09 17.18
CA GLN A 496 -26.57 -28.18 16.49
C GLN A 496 -26.43 -28.45 15.00
N VAL A 497 -25.52 -27.75 14.31
CA VAL A 497 -25.38 -27.85 12.85
C VAL A 497 -24.55 -29.07 12.47
N TYR A 498 -23.33 -29.19 13.00
CA TYR A 498 -22.40 -30.25 12.65
C TYR A 498 -22.92 -31.63 13.06
N ALA A 499 -23.47 -31.76 14.27
CA ALA A 499 -24.08 -33.02 14.74
C ALA A 499 -25.21 -33.52 13.81
N ARG A 500 -26.14 -32.63 13.40
CA ARG A 500 -27.22 -32.98 12.45
C ARG A 500 -26.68 -33.32 11.07
N TRP A 501 -25.62 -32.64 10.63
CA TRP A 501 -24.97 -32.95 9.37
C TRP A 501 -24.31 -34.33 9.39
N GLU A 502 -23.63 -34.70 10.47
CA GLU A 502 -23.06 -36.05 10.63
C GLU A 502 -24.15 -37.13 10.61
N GLU A 503 -25.29 -36.91 11.29
CA GLU A 503 -26.44 -37.82 11.26
C GLU A 503 -27.01 -37.96 9.83
N PHE A 504 -27.15 -36.84 9.11
CA PHE A 504 -27.58 -36.83 7.72
C PHE A 504 -26.61 -37.57 6.79
N GLU A 505 -25.30 -37.34 6.91
CA GLU A 505 -24.29 -38.07 6.15
C GLU A 505 -24.34 -39.58 6.45
N GLN A 506 -24.54 -39.97 7.71
CA GLN A 506 -24.69 -41.37 8.08
C GLN A 506 -25.97 -42.00 7.49
N ALA A 507 -27.09 -41.28 7.50
CA ALA A 507 -28.36 -41.72 6.94
C ALA A 507 -28.32 -41.84 5.41
N THR A 508 -27.50 -41.01 4.74
CA THR A 508 -27.36 -40.96 3.27
C THR A 508 -26.13 -41.70 2.73
N LYS A 509 -25.31 -42.32 3.59
CA LYS A 509 -24.16 -43.15 3.19
C LYS A 509 -24.60 -44.31 2.28
N LYS A 510 -23.79 -44.58 1.26
CA LYS A 510 -23.98 -45.66 0.28
C LYS A 510 -24.17 -47.01 0.99
N LYS A 511 -25.35 -47.60 0.90
CA LYS A 511 -25.57 -49.02 1.21
C LYS A 511 -25.01 -49.86 0.05
N GLN A 512 -24.40 -51.01 0.35
CA GLN A 512 -23.70 -51.88 -0.63
C GLN A 512 -24.49 -52.24 -1.90
N ASN A 513 -25.82 -52.11 -1.91
CA ASN A 513 -26.69 -52.48 -3.03
C ASN A 513 -27.28 -51.29 -3.83
N THR A 514 -27.00 -50.03 -3.47
CA THR A 514 -27.46 -48.83 -4.22
C THR A 514 -26.36 -47.76 -4.24
N PRO A 515 -25.64 -47.56 -5.36
CA PRO A 515 -24.42 -46.73 -5.41
C PRO A 515 -24.68 -45.22 -5.33
N THR A 516 -25.91 -44.76 -5.54
CA THR A 516 -26.36 -43.37 -5.38
C THR A 516 -27.61 -43.32 -4.51
N PRO A 517 -27.67 -42.45 -3.47
CA PRO A 517 -28.90 -42.25 -2.70
C PRO A 517 -29.98 -41.64 -3.61
N SER A 518 -31.24 -42.06 -3.47
CA SER A 518 -32.34 -41.47 -4.24
C SER A 518 -32.56 -40.01 -3.82
N VAL A 519 -32.98 -39.16 -4.78
CA VAL A 519 -33.29 -37.74 -4.52
C VAL A 519 -34.31 -37.61 -3.38
N GLU A 520 -35.31 -38.48 -3.34
CA GLU A 520 -36.30 -38.56 -2.26
C GLU A 520 -35.68 -38.86 -0.90
N SER A 521 -34.72 -39.80 -0.83
CA SER A 521 -34.02 -40.12 0.41
C SER A 521 -33.14 -38.96 0.89
N VAL A 522 -32.53 -38.22 -0.02
CA VAL A 522 -31.75 -37.02 0.32
C VAL A 522 -32.68 -35.93 0.85
N ALA A 523 -33.80 -35.67 0.15
CA ALA A 523 -34.77 -34.66 0.53
C ALA A 523 -35.43 -34.93 1.89
N ILE A 524 -35.79 -36.20 2.17
CA ILE A 524 -36.45 -36.58 3.43
C ILE A 524 -35.51 -36.43 4.64
N ASN A 525 -34.23 -36.78 4.48
CA ASN A 525 -33.28 -36.77 5.60
C ASN A 525 -32.57 -35.42 5.77
N PHE A 526 -32.72 -34.47 4.84
CA PHE A 526 -32.00 -33.20 4.91
C PHE A 526 -32.46 -32.33 6.10
N PRO A 527 -31.57 -32.00 7.04
CA PRO A 527 -31.96 -31.42 8.32
C PRO A 527 -32.26 -29.92 8.27
N PHE A 528 -31.97 -29.26 7.14
CA PHE A 528 -32.04 -27.79 7.02
C PHE A 528 -33.12 -27.30 6.03
N ALA A 529 -34.09 -28.15 5.69
CA ALA A 529 -35.14 -27.79 4.71
C ALA A 529 -35.83 -26.46 5.08
N GLY A 530 -36.31 -26.33 6.32
CA GLY A 530 -36.99 -25.12 6.79
C GLY A 530 -36.11 -23.86 6.82
N TYR A 531 -34.78 -23.99 6.89
CA TYR A 531 -33.89 -22.83 6.77
C TYR A 531 -33.78 -22.31 5.34
N PHE A 532 -33.89 -23.21 4.35
CA PHE A 532 -33.75 -22.92 2.92
C PHE A 532 -35.11 -22.77 2.20
N ASP A 533 -36.22 -22.62 2.93
CA ASP A 533 -37.55 -22.39 2.34
C ASP A 533 -37.60 -21.12 1.47
N ASN A 534 -36.75 -20.15 1.76
CA ASN A 534 -36.56 -18.89 1.02
C ASN A 534 -35.65 -19.02 -0.22
N ALA A 535 -35.05 -20.19 -0.48
CA ALA A 535 -34.27 -20.44 -1.68
C ALA A 535 -35.17 -20.89 -2.86
N PRO A 536 -34.69 -20.83 -4.12
CA PRO A 536 -35.46 -21.32 -5.26
C PRO A 536 -35.83 -22.80 -5.13
N GLN A 537 -37.13 -23.10 -5.19
CA GLN A 537 -37.66 -24.46 -5.07
C GLN A 537 -37.82 -25.13 -6.44
N PRO A 538 -37.67 -26.48 -6.52
CA PRO A 538 -37.26 -27.39 -5.46
C PRO A 538 -35.74 -27.36 -5.20
N LEU A 539 -35.33 -27.55 -3.93
CA LEU A 539 -33.92 -27.63 -3.53
C LEU A 539 -33.16 -28.80 -4.15
N PHE A 540 -33.82 -29.95 -4.28
CA PHE A 540 -33.23 -31.18 -4.82
C PHE A 540 -33.84 -31.45 -6.20
N LYS A 541 -32.98 -31.73 -7.18
CA LYS A 541 -33.35 -31.99 -8.58
C LYS A 541 -32.84 -33.34 -9.05
#